data_AF-A0A1M7DZJ8-F1
#
_entry.id   AF-A0A1M7DZJ8-F1
#
_cell.length_a   1.000
_cell.length_b   1.000
_cell.length_c   1.000
_cell.angle_alpha   90.00
_cell.angle_beta   90.00
_cell.angle_gamma   90.00
#
_symmetry.space_group_name_H-M   'P 1'
#
loop_
_entity.id
_entity.type
_entity.pdbx_description
1 polymer ?
#
loop_
_entity_poly.entity_id
_entity_poly.type
_entity_poly.pdbx_seq_one_letter_code
_entity_poly.pdbx_strand_id
1 'polypeptide(L)' 'MARFDLTDFEWELIRPLLPNKPRGVARVDDRRVLNGIFWV' A
#
# COMPACT_ATOMS: atom_id res chain seq x y z
N MET A 1 -8.28 12.32 -2.13
CA MET A 1 -6.84 12.15 -2.41
C MET A 1 -6.09 13.31 -1.79
N ALA A 2 -5.25 13.06 -0.79
CA ALA A 2 -4.23 14.04 -0.42
C ALA A 2 -3.13 14.04 -1.51
N ARG A 3 -2.29 15.07 -1.51
CA ARG A 3 -1.20 15.27 -2.49
C ARG A 3 -0.16 14.13 -2.52
N PHE A 4 -0.21 13.24 -1.53
CA PHE A 4 0.80 12.22 -1.22
C PHE A 4 0.17 10.84 -0.98
N ASP A 5 -1.01 10.61 -1.55
CA ASP A 5 -1.67 9.31 -1.54
C ASP A 5 -1.62 8.68 -2.93
N LEU A 6 -1.40 7.36 -3.00
CA LEU A 6 -1.66 6.56 -4.19
C LEU A 6 -3.09 6.80 -4.67
N THR A 7 -3.25 7.04 -5.96
CA THR A 7 -4.56 7.07 -6.62
C THR A 7 -5.20 5.68 -6.64
N ASP A 8 -6.50 5.60 -6.87
CA ASP A 8 -7.18 4.29 -6.99
C ASP A 8 -6.65 3.47 -8.16
N PHE A 9 -6.28 4.13 -9.26
CA PHE A 9 -5.66 3.47 -10.41
C PHE A 9 -4.30 2.85 -10.08
N GLU A 10 -3.41 3.62 -9.46
CA GLU A 10 -2.09 3.12 -9.03
C GLU A 10 -2.23 2.00 -7.99
N TRP A 11 -3.20 2.15 -7.09
CA TRP A 11 -3.51 1.13 -6.09
C TRP A 11 -3.95 -0.20 -6.73
N GLU A 12 -4.88 -0.16 -7.69
CA GLU A 12 -5.33 -1.37 -8.39
C GLU A 12 -4.20 -2.06 -9.17
N LEU A 13 -3.23 -1.29 -9.68
CA LEU A 13 -2.05 -1.85 -10.33
C LEU A 13 -1.09 -2.55 -9.35
N ILE A 14 -0.89 -1.97 -8.16
CA ILE A 14 0.10 -2.45 -7.17
C ILE A 14 -0.46 -3.58 -6.30
N ARG A 15 -1.73 -3.49 -5.87
CA ARG A 15 -2.37 -4.45 -4.95
C ARG A 15 -2.14 -5.93 -5.30
N PRO A 16 -2.28 -6.39 -6.55
CA PRO A 16 -2.06 -7.81 -6.88
C PRO A 16 -0.60 -8.25 -6.76
N LEU A 17 0.35 -7.32 -6.72
CA LEU A 17 1.78 -7.58 -6.61
C LEU A 17 2.26 -7.66 -5.16
N LEU A 18 1.38 -7.34 -4.20
CA LEU A 18 1.74 -7.38 -2.79
C LEU A 18 1.98 -8.82 -2.32
N PRO A 19 3.04 -9.08 -1.53
CA PRO A 19 3.26 -10.39 -0.94
C PRO A 19 2.02 -10.83 -0.17
N ASN A 20 1.60 -12.10 -0.21
CA ASN A 20 0.42 -12.60 0.54
C ASN A 20 0.78 -13.57 1.69
N LYS A 21 2.03 -13.54 2.18
CA LYS A 21 2.48 -14.43 3.26
C LYS A 21 2.58 -13.65 4.58
N PRO A 22 1.62 -13.78 5.51
CA PRO A 22 1.69 -13.10 6.81
C PRO A 22 2.88 -13.64 7.62
N ARG A 23 3.66 -12.74 8.25
CA ARG A 23 4.86 -13.08 9.03
C ARG A 23 4.60 -13.09 10.54
N GLY A 24 3.52 -13.73 10.98
CA GLY A 24 3.14 -13.81 12.40
C GLY A 24 2.61 -12.52 13.02
N VAL A 25 2.76 -11.38 12.33
CA VAL A 25 2.17 -10.08 12.68
C VAL A 25 1.00 -9.79 11.75
N ALA A 26 -0.09 -9.25 12.29
CA ALA A 26 -1.23 -8.80 11.50
C ALA A 26 -0.81 -7.72 10.50
N ARG A 27 -1.35 -7.77 9.27
CA ARG A 27 -1.04 -6.77 8.25
C ARG A 27 -1.71 -5.45 8.60
N VAL A 28 -0.93 -4.38 8.55
CA VAL A 28 -1.47 -3.02 8.45
C VAL A 28 -1.94 -2.80 7.01
N ASP A 29 -2.90 -1.89 6.81
CA ASP A 29 -3.34 -1.48 5.48
C ASP A 29 -2.15 -1.19 4.56
N ASP A 30 -1.98 -2.02 3.52
CA ASP A 30 -0.81 -1.96 2.64
C ASP A 30 -0.79 -0.63 1.85
N ARG A 31 -1.93 -0.01 1.54
CA ARG A 31 -2.00 1.30 0.85
C ARG A 31 -1.44 2.40 1.74
N ARG A 32 -1.79 2.39 3.03
CA ARG A 32 -1.25 3.34 4.02
C ARG A 32 0.26 3.18 4.18
N VAL A 33 0.76 1.93 4.22
CA VAL A 33 2.20 1.66 4.34
C VAL A 33 2.94 2.18 3.10
N LEU A 34 2.41 1.93 1.90
CA LEU A 34 3.03 2.39 0.66
C LEU A 34 3.01 3.93 0.52
N ASN A 35 1.92 4.60 0.92
CA ASN A 35 1.90 6.08 0.94
C ASN A 35 3.02 6.62 1.84
N GLY A 36 3.24 5.99 3.00
CA GLY A 36 4.33 6.35 3.91
C GLY A 36 5.73 5.93 3.46
N ILE A 37 5.88 5.13 2.40
CA ILE A 37 7.19 4.80 1.80
C ILE A 37 7.49 5.74 0.63
N PHE A 38 6.51 5.99 -0.23
CA PHE A 38 6.71 6.78 -1.44
C PHE A 38 6.77 8.29 -1.17
N TRP A 39 6.13 8.78 -0.11
CA TRP A 39 5.87 10.21 0.06
C TRP A 39 6.19 10.75 1.46
N VAL A 40 7.28 10.27 2.08
CA VAL A 40 7.89 10.88 3.30
C VAL A 40 8.33 12.31 3.03
#